data_AF-A0A8S2MTI9-F1
#
_entry.id   AF-A0A8S2MTI9-F1
#
_cell.length_a   1.000
_cell.length_b   1.000
_cell.length_c   1.000
_cell.angle_alpha   90.00
_cell.angle_beta   90.00
_cell.angle_gamma   90.00
#
_symmetry.space_group_name_H-M   'P 1'
#
loop_
_entity.id
_entity.type
_entity.pdbx_description
1 polymer ?
#
loop_
_entity_poly.entity_id
_entity_poly.type
_entity_poly.pdbx_seq_one_letter_code
_entity_poly.pdbx_strand_id
1 'polypeptide(L)'
;MDYSRRYGSTYFILLILPYIFIVYSYISKRSSTTSSGTIPIKQKLRSTQSTNTGRVLVIYVWADTDVQSLGNLQFFIRYGVHPSQPADYYFILQQVGKKPVNQSRLPSLPPNAHYIQHENECFDFGTFGWFLSRNIVNTSLYKYFIFMNASIRGPYFTAYFDDEHMWWFTVFTKRLNDEIKLGNDENLLLKYSVVIDQHK
;
A
#
# COMPACT_ATOMS: atom_id res chain seq x y z
N MET A 1 -52.77 30.03 -26.71
CA MET A 1 -51.49 29.31 -26.70
C MET A 1 -51.37 28.58 -25.37
N ASP A 2 -51.71 27.29 -25.32
CA ASP A 2 -51.38 26.45 -24.16
C ASP A 2 -51.39 24.97 -24.58
N TYR A 3 -50.51 24.61 -25.53
CA TYR A 3 -50.41 23.26 -26.09
C TYR A 3 -49.22 22.47 -25.53
N SER A 4 -48.38 23.08 -24.69
CA SER A 4 -47.05 22.55 -24.32
C SER A 4 -47.00 21.81 -22.98
N ARG A 5 -48.11 21.67 -22.25
CA ARG A 5 -48.11 21.08 -20.89
C ARG A 5 -48.54 19.62 -20.79
N ARG A 6 -49.01 18.98 -21.87
CA ARG A 6 -49.48 17.57 -21.83
C ARG A 6 -48.47 16.53 -22.32
N TYR A 7 -47.37 16.92 -22.96
CA TYR A 7 -46.43 15.97 -23.58
C TYR A 7 -45.14 15.70 -22.77
N GLY A 8 -44.83 16.47 -21.72
CA GLY A 8 -43.58 16.30 -20.95
C GLY A 8 -43.52 15.04 -20.07
N SER A 9 -44.68 14.54 -19.62
CA SER A 9 -44.73 13.40 -18.68
C SER A 9 -44.60 12.04 -19.35
N THR A 10 -44.96 11.91 -20.64
CA THR A 10 -44.89 10.63 -21.35
C THR A 10 -43.46 10.28 -21.76
N TYR A 11 -42.63 11.27 -22.11
CA TYR A 11 -41.22 11.04 -22.44
C TYR A 11 -40.36 10.65 -21.24
N PHE A 12 -40.68 11.13 -20.03
CA PHE A 12 -39.99 10.72 -18.80
C PHE A 12 -40.20 9.24 -18.46
N ILE A 13 -41.41 8.72 -18.68
CA ILE A 13 -41.74 7.31 -18.46
C ILE A 13 -41.05 6.42 -19.51
N LEU A 14 -40.97 6.89 -20.76
CA LEU A 14 -40.32 6.15 -21.85
C LEU A 14 -38.80 5.99 -21.69
N LEU A 15 -38.14 6.83 -20.90
CA LEU A 15 -36.69 6.72 -20.64
C LEU A 15 -36.37 5.90 -19.38
N ILE A 16 -37.24 5.90 -18.38
CA ILE A 16 -36.98 5.20 -17.10
C ILE A 16 -37.22 3.69 -17.21
N LEU A 17 -38.27 3.25 -17.92
CA LEU A 17 -38.59 1.83 -18.06
C LEU A 17 -37.48 0.99 -18.73
N PRO A 18 -36.86 1.41 -19.85
CA PRO A 18 -35.75 0.66 -20.43
C PRO A 18 -34.51 0.67 -19.52
N TYR A 19 -34.27 1.75 -18.77
CA TYR A 19 -33.15 1.81 -17.81
C TYR A 19 -33.34 0.82 -16.66
N ILE A 20 -34.54 0.75 -16.08
CA ILE A 20 -34.87 -0.23 -15.03
C ILE A 20 -34.75 -1.67 -15.56
N PHE A 21 -35.18 -1.92 -16.81
CA PHE A 21 -35.04 -3.24 -17.43
C PHE A 21 -33.57 -3.65 -17.62
N ILE A 22 -32.71 -2.72 -18.05
CA ILE A 22 -31.26 -2.96 -18.18
C ILE A 22 -30.66 -3.29 -16.82
N VAL A 23 -30.95 -2.49 -15.78
CA VAL A 23 -30.45 -2.73 -14.41
C VAL A 23 -30.95 -4.08 -13.86
N TYR A 24 -32.22 -4.41 -14.05
CA TYR A 24 -32.79 -5.69 -13.62
C TYR A 24 -32.15 -6.89 -14.34
N SER A 25 -31.91 -6.78 -15.65
CA SER A 25 -31.25 -7.85 -16.42
C SER A 25 -29.78 -8.03 -16.01
N TYR A 26 -29.09 -6.95 -15.64
CA TYR A 26 -27.72 -7.01 -15.11
C TYR A 26 -27.66 -7.69 -13.75
N ILE A 27 -28.58 -7.36 -12.84
CA ILE A 27 -28.68 -7.99 -11.51
C ILE A 27 -29.09 -9.47 -11.61
N SER A 28 -30.01 -9.80 -12.53
CA SER A 28 -30.45 -11.19 -12.74
C SER A 28 -29.34 -12.06 -13.32
N LYS A 29 -28.47 -11.53 -14.20
CA LYS A 29 -27.29 -12.26 -14.70
C LYS A 29 -26.23 -12.50 -13.62
N ARG A 30 -26.18 -11.66 -12.57
CA ARG A 30 -25.24 -11.84 -11.44
C ARG A 30 -25.65 -12.96 -10.49
N SER A 31 -26.88 -13.46 -10.58
CA SER A 31 -27.46 -14.40 -9.59
C SER A 31 -27.47 -15.87 -10.05
N SER A 32 -26.96 -16.19 -11.24
CA SER A 32 -26.90 -17.57 -11.76
C SER A 32 -25.45 -17.97 -12.05
N THR A 33 -24.68 -18.17 -10.98
CA THR A 33 -23.49 -19.03 -11.03
C THR A 33 -23.44 -19.87 -9.75
N THR A 34 -24.37 -20.82 -9.66
CA THR A 34 -24.21 -22.01 -8.82
C THR A 34 -24.19 -23.20 -9.76
N SER A 35 -23.00 -23.68 -10.10
CA SER A 35 -22.81 -24.97 -10.76
C SER A 35 -21.80 -25.77 -9.97
N SER A 36 -22.33 -26.72 -9.19
CA SER A 36 -21.63 -27.88 -8.66
C SER A 36 -20.89 -28.59 -9.78
N GLY A 37 -19.60 -28.87 -9.56
CA GLY A 37 -18.76 -29.67 -10.45
C GLY A 37 -17.71 -30.41 -9.62
N THR A 38 -18.01 -31.66 -9.30
CA THR A 38 -17.11 -32.59 -8.60
C THR A 38 -16.00 -33.05 -9.55
N ILE A 39 -14.74 -32.75 -9.23
CA ILE A 39 -13.55 -33.40 -9.83
C ILE A 39 -12.60 -33.79 -8.69
N PRO A 40 -12.11 -35.05 -8.63
CA PRO A 40 -11.32 -35.54 -7.50
C PRO A 40 -9.88 -35.06 -7.63
N ILE A 41 -9.55 -33.95 -6.96
CA ILE A 41 -8.15 -33.54 -6.79
C ILE A 41 -7.62 -34.25 -5.54
N LYS A 42 -6.65 -35.11 -5.77
CA LYS A 42 -5.77 -35.73 -4.77
C LYS A 42 -5.12 -34.61 -3.93
N GLN A 43 -5.82 -34.16 -2.89
CA GLN A 43 -5.30 -33.24 -1.90
C GLN A 43 -4.24 -34.00 -1.12
N LYS A 44 -2.98 -33.80 -1.54
CA LYS A 44 -1.88 -33.81 -0.59
C LYS A 44 -2.27 -32.82 0.49
N LEU A 45 -2.73 -33.31 1.64
CA LEU A 45 -2.82 -32.55 2.88
C LEU A 45 -1.42 -31.97 3.11
N ARG A 46 -1.16 -30.77 2.56
CA ARG A 46 -0.13 -29.90 3.07
C ARG A 46 -0.70 -29.42 4.39
N SER A 47 -0.23 -30.11 5.43
CA SER A 47 -0.18 -29.67 6.80
C SER A 47 -0.39 -28.16 6.93
N THR A 48 -1.42 -27.82 7.66
CA THR A 48 -1.66 -26.54 8.32
C THR A 48 -0.34 -25.99 8.89
N GLN A 49 0.37 -25.17 8.14
CA GLN A 49 1.40 -24.29 8.69
C GLN A 49 0.68 -23.03 9.17
N SER A 50 0.55 -22.93 10.48
CA SER A 50 0.00 -21.77 11.16
C SER A 50 0.88 -20.53 10.94
N THR A 51 0.30 -19.53 10.29
CA THR A 51 0.44 -18.08 10.59
C THR A 51 1.85 -17.50 10.72
N ASN A 52 2.65 -17.54 9.65
CA ASN A 52 3.61 -16.45 9.43
C ASN A 52 2.90 -15.39 8.57
N THR A 53 2.11 -14.53 9.24
CA THR A 53 1.41 -13.42 8.57
C THR A 53 2.47 -12.56 7.92
N GLY A 54 2.50 -12.44 6.60
CA GLY A 54 3.57 -11.74 5.86
C GLY A 54 3.66 -10.24 6.14
N ARG A 55 3.96 -9.88 7.38
CA ARG A 55 4.07 -8.51 7.89
C ARG A 55 5.27 -7.83 7.25
N VAL A 56 5.11 -6.53 7.02
CA VAL A 56 6.11 -5.71 6.32
C VAL A 56 6.70 -4.69 7.28
N LEU A 57 8.02 -4.60 7.32
CA LEU A 57 8.72 -3.48 7.94
C LEU A 57 9.08 -2.46 6.88
N VAL A 58 8.53 -1.25 6.98
CA VAL A 58 8.84 -0.16 6.06
C VAL A 58 9.73 0.86 6.77
N ILE A 59 10.92 1.09 6.23
CA ILE A 59 11.89 2.02 6.76
C ILE A 59 12.05 3.16 5.77
N TYR A 60 11.64 4.36 6.16
CA TYR A 60 11.64 5.56 5.33
C TYR A 60 12.63 6.58 5.89
N VAL A 61 13.71 6.85 5.16
CA VAL A 61 14.72 7.84 5.54
C VAL A 61 14.33 9.22 4.99
N TRP A 62 14.33 10.22 5.87
CA TRP A 62 14.00 11.59 5.51
C TRP A 62 15.00 12.57 6.11
N ALA A 63 15.47 13.52 5.30
CA ALA A 63 16.27 14.66 5.73
C ALA A 63 15.65 15.95 5.20
N ASP A 64 15.70 17.01 6.00
CA ASP A 64 15.23 18.36 5.61
C ASP A 64 16.30 19.07 4.75
N THR A 65 16.65 18.45 3.62
CA THR A 65 17.72 18.93 2.72
C THR A 65 17.21 19.36 1.36
N ASP A 66 16.03 18.89 0.95
CA ASP A 66 15.43 19.17 -0.34
C ASP A 66 14.03 19.76 -0.21
N VAL A 67 13.68 20.69 -1.11
CA VAL A 67 12.41 21.42 -1.09
C VAL A 67 11.20 20.52 -1.33
N GLN A 68 11.37 19.39 -2.02
CA GLN A 68 10.28 18.43 -2.29
C GLN A 68 10.18 17.34 -1.21
N SER A 69 11.24 17.12 -0.43
CA SER A 69 11.32 16.04 0.56
C SER A 69 10.18 16.07 1.58
N LEU A 70 9.81 17.24 2.10
CA LEU A 70 8.70 17.39 3.04
C LEU A 70 7.36 17.05 2.40
N GLY A 71 7.15 17.51 1.15
CA GLY A 71 5.94 17.18 0.39
C GLY A 71 5.81 15.69 0.09
N ASN A 72 6.94 15.01 -0.15
CA ASN A 72 7.01 13.57 -0.34
C ASN A 72 6.66 12.80 0.94
N LEU A 73 7.27 13.18 2.08
CA LEU A 73 6.96 12.59 3.38
C LEU A 73 5.48 12.75 3.73
N GLN A 74 4.94 13.96 3.55
CA GLN A 74 3.53 14.26 3.81
C GLN A 74 2.60 13.42 2.93
N PHE A 75 2.92 13.29 1.65
CA PHE A 75 2.15 12.47 0.73
C PHE A 75 2.18 10.99 1.13
N PHE A 76 3.37 10.45 1.41
CA PHE A 76 3.52 9.05 1.77
C PHE A 76 2.79 8.71 3.07
N ILE A 77 2.91 9.53 4.12
CA ILE A 77 2.17 9.32 5.38
C ILE A 77 0.66 9.35 5.12
N ARG A 78 0.20 10.29 4.29
CA ARG A 78 -1.24 10.46 4.03
C ARG A 78 -1.85 9.33 3.21
N TYR A 79 -1.15 8.82 2.22
CA TYR A 79 -1.72 7.91 1.22
C TYR A 79 -1.11 6.50 1.23
N GLY A 80 0.11 6.36 1.72
CA GLY A 80 0.83 5.09 1.79
C GLY A 80 0.72 4.37 3.14
N VAL A 81 0.36 5.08 4.21
CA VAL A 81 0.32 4.51 5.57
C VAL A 81 -1.13 4.40 6.05
N HIS A 82 -1.51 3.21 6.50
CA HIS A 82 -2.83 2.95 7.07
C HIS A 82 -2.73 2.06 8.32
N PRO A 83 -3.48 2.35 9.40
CA PRO A 83 -3.39 1.60 10.66
C PRO A 83 -3.79 0.12 10.54
N SER A 84 -4.67 -0.22 9.60
CA SER A 84 -5.12 -1.60 9.38
C SER A 84 -4.18 -2.42 8.50
N GLN A 85 -3.11 -1.82 7.94
CA GLN A 85 -2.13 -2.56 7.15
C GLN A 85 -1.34 -3.51 8.04
N PRO A 86 -1.00 -4.73 7.58
CA PRO A 86 -0.08 -5.63 8.27
C PRO A 86 1.37 -5.15 8.09
N ALA A 87 1.63 -3.89 8.43
CA ALA A 87 2.93 -3.26 8.27
C ALA A 87 3.20 -2.29 9.42
N ASP A 88 4.46 -2.19 9.81
CA ASP A 88 4.95 -1.17 10.74
C ASP A 88 5.89 -0.23 9.99
N TYR A 89 5.77 1.07 10.27
CA TYR A 89 6.46 2.13 9.54
C TYR A 89 7.41 2.88 10.46
N TYR A 90 8.66 3.02 10.04
CA TYR A 90 9.67 3.77 10.76
C TYR A 90 10.20 4.89 9.86
N PHE A 91 9.86 6.12 10.25
CA PHE A 91 10.32 7.35 9.62
C PHE A 91 11.58 7.84 10.34
N ILE A 92 12.74 7.59 9.74
CA ILE A 92 14.03 8.00 10.29
C ILE A 92 14.33 9.42 9.83
N LEU A 93 14.22 10.36 10.76
CA LEU A 93 14.47 11.78 10.61
C LEU A 93 15.97 12.03 10.80
N GLN A 94 16.67 12.22 9.69
CA GLN A 94 18.08 12.56 9.68
C GLN A 94 18.32 13.99 10.13
N GLN A 95 19.25 14.16 11.06
CA GLN A 95 19.67 15.46 11.55
C GLN A 95 20.59 16.15 10.54
N VAL A 96 20.21 17.35 10.11
CA VAL A 96 21.03 18.18 9.21
C VAL A 96 21.87 19.14 10.05
N GLY A 97 23.20 19.05 9.91
CA GLY A 97 24.13 19.88 10.69
C GLY A 97 24.04 19.63 12.20
N LYS A 98 23.80 18.37 12.62
CA LYS A 98 23.63 17.95 14.04
C LYS A 98 22.47 18.64 14.77
N LYS A 99 21.47 19.12 14.03
CA LYS A 99 20.27 19.72 14.59
C LYS A 99 19.13 18.70 14.61
N PRO A 100 18.46 18.51 15.76
CA PRO A 100 17.30 17.64 15.82
C PRO A 100 16.17 18.18 14.96
N VAL A 101 15.41 17.26 14.35
CA VAL A 101 14.23 17.63 13.56
C VAL A 101 13.09 17.98 14.51
N ASN A 102 12.45 19.12 14.26
CA ASN A 102 11.25 19.50 15.00
C ASN A 102 10.04 18.71 14.49
N GLN A 103 9.70 17.63 15.18
CA GLN A 103 8.57 16.75 14.85
C GLN A 103 7.21 17.45 14.92
N SER A 104 7.07 18.57 15.64
CA SER A 104 5.80 19.31 15.73
C SER A 104 5.37 19.92 14.39
N ARG A 105 6.29 19.98 13.41
CA ARG A 105 6.03 20.47 12.05
C ARG A 105 5.70 19.34 11.07
N LEU A 106 5.76 18.09 11.52
CA LEU A 106 5.51 16.91 10.69
C LEU A 106 4.08 16.40 10.87
N PRO A 107 3.55 15.61 9.92
CA PRO A 107 2.23 15.00 10.06
C PRO A 107 2.11 14.11 11.30
N SER A 108 0.92 14.04 11.87
CA SER A 108 0.61 13.04 12.89
C SER A 108 0.71 11.63 12.29
N LEU A 109 1.29 10.69 13.05
CA LEU A 109 1.43 9.31 12.64
C LEU A 109 0.27 8.44 13.15
N PRO A 110 -0.16 7.42 12.38
CA PRO A 110 -1.03 6.37 12.89
C PRO A 110 -0.29 5.47 13.91
N PRO A 111 -1.01 4.63 14.68
CA PRO A 111 -0.43 3.83 15.77
C PRO A 111 0.67 2.83 15.37
N ASN A 112 0.69 2.39 14.12
CA ASN A 112 1.69 1.49 13.54
C ASN A 112 2.87 2.22 12.88
N ALA A 113 3.02 3.52 13.13
CA ALA A 113 4.06 4.34 12.55
C ALA A 113 4.82 5.15 13.62
N HIS A 114 6.12 5.30 13.44
CA HIS A 114 7.01 5.92 14.42
C HIS A 114 8.01 6.88 13.77
N TYR A 115 8.26 8.01 14.43
CA TYR A 115 9.41 8.86 14.13
C TYR A 115 10.61 8.47 14.99
N ILE A 116 11.78 8.35 14.36
CA ILE A 116 13.06 8.13 15.04
C ILE A 116 14.05 9.15 14.51
N GLN A 117 14.89 9.72 15.37
CA GLN A 117 15.95 10.62 14.92
C GLN A 117 17.29 9.89 14.85
N HIS A 118 18.07 10.23 13.83
CA HIS A 118 19.43 9.71 13.63
C HIS A 118 20.31 10.82 13.05
N GLU A 119 21.59 10.87 13.41
CA GLU A 119 22.54 11.76 12.74
C GLU A 119 22.65 11.35 11.26
N ASN A 120 22.85 12.29 10.33
CA ASN A 120 23.07 11.94 8.94
C ASN A 120 24.51 11.40 8.74
N GLU A 121 24.75 10.20 9.25
CA GLU A 121 26.01 9.47 9.11
C GLU A 121 25.85 8.39 8.04
N CYS A 122 26.69 8.44 6.99
CA CYS A 122 26.71 7.44 5.93
C CYS A 122 25.40 7.34 5.09
N PHE A 123 24.70 8.47 4.92
CA PHE A 123 23.52 8.62 4.05
C PHE A 123 22.43 7.57 4.35
N ASP A 124 21.61 7.21 3.35
CA ASP A 124 20.45 6.33 3.53
C ASP A 124 20.85 4.90 3.90
N PHE A 125 21.82 4.30 3.20
CA PHE A 125 22.25 2.92 3.46
C PHE A 125 22.87 2.75 4.84
N GLY A 126 23.68 3.71 5.29
CA GLY A 126 24.21 3.73 6.65
C GLY A 126 23.09 3.80 7.68
N THR A 127 22.07 4.62 7.41
CA THR A 127 20.90 4.76 8.28
C THR A 127 20.10 3.46 8.37
N PHE A 128 19.90 2.74 7.26
CA PHE A 128 19.24 1.43 7.28
C PHE A 128 20.03 0.42 8.11
N GLY A 129 21.34 0.32 7.90
CA GLY A 129 22.21 -0.58 8.66
C GLY A 129 22.25 -0.24 10.16
N TRP A 130 22.32 1.05 10.49
CA TRP A 130 22.21 1.53 11.86
C TRP A 130 20.88 1.10 12.49
N PHE A 131 19.76 1.36 11.83
CA PHE A 131 18.43 1.02 12.36
C PHE A 131 18.31 -0.47 12.67
N LEU A 132 18.75 -1.34 11.74
CA LEU A 132 18.68 -2.78 11.89
C LEU A 132 19.64 -3.32 12.97
N SER A 133 20.82 -2.72 13.12
CA SER A 133 21.82 -3.17 14.10
C SER A 133 21.51 -2.77 15.55
N ARG A 134 20.68 -1.74 15.76
CA ARG A 134 20.40 -1.18 17.09
C ARG A 134 19.27 -1.88 17.85
N ASN A 135 18.69 -2.95 17.29
CA ASN A 135 17.58 -3.70 17.88
C ASN A 135 16.41 -2.80 18.31
N ILE A 136 16.16 -1.73 17.53
CA ILE A 136 15.05 -0.77 17.75
C ILE A 136 13.70 -1.49 17.64
N VAL A 137 13.62 -2.46 16.74
CA VAL A 137 12.45 -3.29 16.50
C VAL A 137 12.90 -4.75 16.40
N ASN A 138 12.07 -5.67 16.88
CA ASN A 138 12.32 -7.10 16.69
C ASN A 138 12.08 -7.48 15.22
N THR A 139 13.16 -7.59 14.45
CA THR A 139 13.13 -7.88 13.01
C THR A 139 12.57 -9.26 12.68
N SER A 140 12.58 -10.21 13.62
CA SER A 140 12.03 -11.56 13.40
C SER A 140 10.50 -11.60 13.27
N LEU A 141 9.81 -10.49 13.56
CA LEU A 141 8.36 -10.36 13.38
C LEU A 141 7.95 -10.05 11.94
N TYR A 142 8.90 -9.77 11.05
CA TYR A 142 8.64 -9.30 9.70
C TYR A 142 9.14 -10.28 8.67
N LYS A 143 8.29 -10.57 7.69
CA LYS A 143 8.67 -11.37 6.54
C LYS A 143 9.36 -10.51 5.49
N TYR A 144 8.85 -9.30 5.27
CA TYR A 144 9.32 -8.41 4.22
C TYR A 144 9.88 -7.10 4.78
N PHE A 145 10.92 -6.60 4.14
CA PHE A 145 11.56 -5.32 4.48
C PHE A 145 11.45 -4.43 3.26
N ILE A 146 11.02 -3.20 3.43
CA ILE A 146 11.00 -2.18 2.38
C ILE A 146 11.81 -0.98 2.85
N PHE A 147 12.86 -0.68 2.11
CA PHE A 147 13.71 0.48 2.34
C PHE A 147 13.30 1.58 1.37
N MET A 148 13.04 2.78 1.88
CA MET A 148 12.64 3.95 1.10
C MET A 148 13.36 5.20 1.60
N ASN A 149 13.48 6.22 0.74
CA ASN A 149 14.01 7.52 1.13
C ASN A 149 13.10 8.66 0.63
N ALA A 150 13.42 9.88 1.06
CA ALA A 150 12.66 11.09 0.75
C ALA A 150 12.66 11.53 -0.72
N SER A 151 13.48 10.89 -1.58
CA SER A 151 13.39 11.11 -3.03
C SER A 151 12.13 10.48 -3.64
N ILE A 152 11.45 9.59 -2.90
CA ILE A 152 10.22 8.92 -3.31
C ILE A 152 9.01 9.50 -2.60
N ARG A 153 8.03 9.91 -3.40
CA ARG A 153 6.79 10.51 -2.93
C ARG A 153 5.83 9.51 -2.29
N GLY A 154 5.83 8.26 -2.76
CA GLY A 154 4.98 7.21 -2.22
C GLY A 154 4.19 6.46 -3.28
N PRO A 155 3.37 5.48 -2.87
CA PRO A 155 2.57 4.70 -3.79
C PRO A 155 1.50 5.58 -4.43
N TYR A 156 1.47 5.59 -5.76
CA TYR A 156 0.36 6.13 -6.53
C TYR A 156 -0.54 4.97 -6.90
N PHE A 157 -1.74 4.93 -6.30
CA PHE A 157 -2.75 3.94 -6.63
C PHE A 157 -3.84 4.58 -7.49
N THR A 158 -4.24 3.86 -8.54
CA THR A 158 -5.40 4.24 -9.35
C THR A 158 -6.67 3.75 -8.67
N ALA A 159 -7.79 4.45 -8.90
CA ALA A 159 -9.09 4.13 -8.30
C ALA A 159 -9.64 2.73 -8.64
N TYR A 160 -9.02 2.02 -9.59
CA TYR A 160 -9.46 0.69 -10.03
C TYR A 160 -8.82 -0.46 -9.24
N PHE A 161 -7.89 -0.17 -8.33
CA PHE A 161 -7.42 -1.14 -7.34
C PHE A 161 -8.44 -1.24 -6.21
N ASP A 162 -9.54 -1.93 -6.48
CA ASP A 162 -10.72 -2.02 -5.60
C ASP A 162 -10.72 -3.31 -4.75
N ASP A 163 -9.55 -3.94 -4.58
CA ASP A 163 -9.39 -5.09 -3.70
C ASP A 163 -9.09 -4.58 -2.28
N GLU A 164 -10.06 -4.76 -1.37
CA GLU A 164 -9.99 -4.39 0.05
C GLU A 164 -8.78 -5.00 0.79
N HIS A 165 -8.05 -5.93 0.16
CA HIS A 165 -6.88 -6.59 0.71
C HIS A 165 -5.59 -6.32 -0.08
N MET A 166 -5.61 -5.43 -1.08
CA MET A 166 -4.43 -5.09 -1.86
C MET A 166 -3.75 -3.83 -1.33
N TRP A 167 -2.76 -4.03 -0.45
CA TRP A 167 -1.88 -2.96 0.01
C TRP A 167 -0.84 -2.61 -1.03
N TRP A 168 -0.31 -1.38 -1.00
CA TRP A 168 0.65 -0.95 -2.01
C TRP A 168 1.90 -1.84 -2.07
N PHE A 169 2.37 -2.30 -0.91
CA PHE A 169 3.55 -3.16 -0.83
C PHE A 169 3.29 -4.57 -1.39
N THR A 170 2.03 -4.97 -1.51
CA THR A 170 1.62 -6.26 -2.08
C THR A 170 2.05 -6.40 -3.54
N VAL A 171 2.14 -5.31 -4.30
CA VAL A 171 2.63 -5.32 -5.70
C VAL A 171 4.07 -5.83 -5.76
N PHE A 172 4.90 -5.45 -4.78
CA PHE A 172 6.31 -5.85 -4.73
C PHE A 172 6.47 -7.22 -4.08
N THR A 173 5.82 -7.47 -2.95
CA THR A 173 6.01 -8.72 -2.19
C THR A 173 5.43 -9.94 -2.90
N LYS A 174 4.39 -9.79 -3.73
CA LYS A 174 3.86 -10.89 -4.57
C LYS A 174 4.82 -11.36 -5.66
N ARG A 175 5.79 -10.53 -6.07
CA ARG A 175 6.79 -10.89 -7.08
C ARG A 175 7.96 -11.69 -6.51
N LEU A 176 8.16 -11.64 -5.19
CA LEU A 176 9.21 -12.38 -4.53
C LEU A 176 8.85 -13.86 -4.47
N ASN A 177 9.78 -14.71 -4.90
CA ASN A 177 9.62 -16.16 -4.95
C ASN A 177 10.95 -16.88 -4.65
N ASP A 178 11.01 -18.18 -4.88
CA ASP A 178 12.21 -18.96 -4.56
C ASP A 178 13.42 -18.60 -5.45
N GLU A 179 13.17 -18.01 -6.62
CA GLU A 179 14.17 -17.56 -7.59
C GLU A 179 14.42 -16.05 -7.51
N ILE A 180 13.41 -15.27 -7.12
CA ILE A 180 13.46 -13.80 -7.06
C ILE A 180 13.43 -13.35 -5.59
N LYS A 181 14.59 -12.95 -5.08
CA LYS A 181 14.77 -12.49 -3.68
C LYS A 181 14.77 -10.98 -3.51
N LEU A 182 15.05 -10.27 -4.60
CA LEU A 182 15.15 -8.82 -4.66
C LEU A 182 14.27 -8.32 -5.81
N GLY A 183 13.31 -7.44 -5.50
CA GLY A 183 12.49 -6.79 -6.50
C GLY A 183 12.89 -5.33 -6.66
N ASN A 184 13.32 -4.95 -7.86
CA ASN A 184 13.33 -3.55 -8.31
C ASN A 184 12.27 -3.44 -9.41
N ASP A 185 11.18 -2.70 -9.17
CA ASP A 185 10.19 -2.42 -10.22
C ASP A 185 10.52 -1.09 -10.89
N GLU A 186 11.14 -1.13 -12.07
CA GLU A 186 11.52 0.09 -12.80
C GLU A 186 10.30 0.85 -13.34
N ASN A 187 9.10 0.25 -13.38
CA ASN A 187 7.91 0.84 -13.99
C ASN A 187 6.82 1.28 -13.01
N LEU A 188 6.97 1.05 -11.71
CA LEU A 188 6.10 1.61 -10.67
C LEU A 188 6.97 2.12 -9.52
N LEU A 189 7.35 3.41 -9.64
CA LEU A 189 8.01 4.27 -8.64
C LEU A 189 9.53 4.10 -8.51
N LEU A 190 10.21 4.82 -9.40
CA LEU A 190 11.64 4.85 -9.65
C LEU A 190 12.51 5.44 -8.53
N LYS A 191 13.66 4.77 -8.34
CA LYS A 191 14.89 5.09 -7.58
C LYS A 191 14.84 4.74 -6.07
N TYR A 192 15.31 3.53 -5.74
CA TYR A 192 15.72 3.08 -4.39
C TYR A 192 14.68 2.46 -3.45
N SER A 193 13.53 2.00 -3.94
CA SER A 193 12.70 1.09 -3.12
C SER A 193 13.26 -0.34 -3.22
N VAL A 194 13.81 -0.87 -2.13
CA VAL A 194 14.38 -2.23 -2.08
C VAL A 194 13.51 -3.10 -1.19
N VAL A 195 13.03 -4.24 -1.73
CA VAL A 195 12.21 -5.21 -1.00
C VAL A 195 12.94 -6.55 -0.81
N ILE A 196 13.01 -7.05 0.44
CA ILE A 196 13.73 -8.28 0.82
C ILE A 196 12.81 -9.23 1.62
N ASP A 197 12.87 -10.55 1.37
CA ASP A 197 12.24 -11.62 2.19
C ASP A 197 13.26 -12.20 3.18
N GLN A 198 12.95 -12.26 4.48
CA GLN A 198 13.88 -12.74 5.53
C GLN A 198 13.91 -14.25 5.74
N HIS A 199 12.87 -14.98 5.34
CA HIS A 199 12.70 -16.37 5.78
C HIS A 199 13.20 -17.41 4.75
N LYS A 200 13.92 -16.99 3.69
CA LYS A 200 14.35 -17.90 2.62
C LYS A 200 15.69 -17.54 1.99
#